data_AF-A0A1G1XXR5-F1
#
_entry.id   AF-A0A1G1XXR5-F1
#
_cell.length_a   1.000
_cell.length_b   1.000
_cell.length_c   1.000
_cell.angle_alpha   90.00
_cell.angle_beta   90.00
_cell.angle_gamma   90.00
#
_symmetry.space_group_name_H-M   'P 1'
#
loop_
_entity.id
_entity.type
_entity.pdbx_description
1 polymer ?
#
loop_
_entity_poly.entity_id
_entity_poly.type
_entity_poly.pdbx_seq_one_letter_code
_entity_poly.pdbx_strand_id
1 'polypeptide(L)'
;MGADMYMAACIILCEEMLLTFSSSFPVLNITKRIDKQVGFTSANPDDEMLLPAVFNFKHGLELYLKVLVMAIKNLPTYKDEPPCHDLKSLIKKIRNLLKDKEMFESLNAVESIVDKYYYGSYAFVDKSDKNHPDKSNEAERYPERKNTSCYQIKNLETIVSHDLLKTIIQDCRSAQGQLRKMLMRY
;
A
#
# COMPACT_ATOMS: atom_id res chain seq x y z
N MET A 1 -9.40 3.78 13.77
CA MET A 1 -9.50 5.11 13.11
C MET A 1 -8.30 5.41 12.22
N GLY A 2 -7.04 5.27 12.68
CA GLY A 2 -5.87 5.54 11.83
C GLY A 2 -5.75 4.66 10.57
N ALA A 3 -5.87 3.33 10.70
CA ALA A 3 -5.70 2.41 9.56
C ALA A 3 -6.66 2.69 8.38
N ASP A 4 -7.91 3.04 8.69
CA ASP A 4 -8.92 3.38 7.67
C ASP A 4 -8.62 4.67 6.93
N MET A 5 -8.03 5.66 7.60
CA MET A 5 -7.63 6.90 6.96
C MET A 5 -6.55 6.65 5.91
N TYR A 6 -5.58 5.79 6.21
CA TYR A 6 -4.54 5.39 5.27
C TYR A 6 -5.11 4.61 4.08
N MET A 7 -6.02 3.65 4.31
CA MET A 7 -6.70 2.93 3.22
C MET A 7 -7.53 3.87 2.33
N ALA A 8 -8.26 4.80 2.94
CA ALA A 8 -9.06 5.78 2.22
C ALA A 8 -8.20 6.74 1.40
N ALA A 9 -7.08 7.22 1.96
CA ALA A 9 -6.13 8.08 1.25
C ALA A 9 -5.56 7.39 0.01
N CYS A 10 -5.21 6.09 0.12
CA CYS A 10 -4.80 5.29 -1.04
C CYS A 10 -5.87 5.29 -2.14
N ILE A 11 -7.13 4.98 -1.79
CA ILE A 11 -8.24 4.93 -2.76
C ILE A 11 -8.45 6.29 -3.42
N ILE A 12 -8.52 7.37 -2.63
CA ILE A 12 -8.73 8.73 -3.14
C ILE A 12 -7.61 9.11 -4.12
N LEU A 13 -6.34 8.88 -3.77
CA LEU A 13 -5.22 9.17 -4.66
C LEU A 13 -5.32 8.39 -5.98
N CYS A 14 -5.67 7.10 -5.92
CA CYS A 14 -5.87 6.29 -7.12
C CYS A 14 -7.07 6.75 -7.98
N GLU A 15 -8.18 7.13 -7.36
CA GLU A 15 -9.36 7.64 -8.07
C GLU A 15 -9.07 9.00 -8.73
N GLU A 16 -8.38 9.91 -8.04
CA GLU A 16 -7.97 11.20 -8.60
C GLU A 16 -7.00 11.02 -9.78
N MET A 17 -6.01 10.12 -9.66
CA MET A 17 -5.14 9.77 -10.78
C MET A 17 -5.97 9.26 -11.98
N LEU A 18 -6.93 8.35 -11.78
CA LEU A 18 -7.79 7.86 -12.86
C LEU A 18 -8.60 8.96 -13.55
N LEU A 19 -9.04 10.00 -12.82
CA LEU A 19 -9.76 11.14 -13.38
C LEU A 19 -8.84 12.02 -14.24
N THR A 20 -7.59 12.24 -13.83
CA THR A 20 -6.63 13.08 -14.55
C THR A 20 -6.08 12.43 -15.82
N PHE A 21 -6.10 11.10 -15.94
CA PHE A 21 -5.69 10.36 -17.14
C PHE A 21 -6.72 10.36 -18.30
N SER A 22 -7.85 11.06 -18.18
CA SER A 22 -9.01 10.94 -19.09
C SER A 22 -8.90 11.59 -20.48
N SER A 23 -7.74 12.11 -20.91
CA SER A 23 -7.56 12.63 -22.28
C SER A 23 -6.33 12.05 -22.96
N SER A 24 -6.53 11.48 -24.14
CA SER A 24 -5.48 11.06 -25.09
C SER A 24 -4.69 12.22 -25.70
N PHE A 25 -5.05 13.47 -25.39
CA PHE A 25 -4.33 14.67 -25.78
C PHE A 25 -3.70 15.35 -24.54
N PRO A 26 -2.35 15.31 -24.41
CA PRO A 26 -1.62 15.83 -23.24
C PRO A 26 -1.89 17.32 -22.95
N VAL A 27 -2.14 18.11 -24.00
CA VAL A 27 -2.39 19.56 -23.92
C VAL A 27 -3.69 19.89 -23.17
N LEU A 28 -4.68 18.99 -23.20
CA LEU A 28 -5.98 19.20 -22.54
C LEU A 28 -6.00 18.81 -21.06
N ASN A 29 -4.97 18.12 -20.56
CA ASN A 29 -4.90 17.70 -19.15
C ASN A 29 -4.16 18.71 -18.25
N ILE A 30 -3.47 19.71 -18.82
CA ILE A 30 -2.54 20.60 -18.10
C ILE A 30 -3.19 21.37 -16.94
N THR A 31 -4.49 21.68 -17.01
CA THR A 31 -5.24 22.41 -15.97
C THR A 31 -5.92 21.50 -14.94
N LYS A 32 -6.01 20.20 -15.19
CA LYS A 32 -6.62 19.22 -14.29
C LYS A 32 -5.61 18.40 -13.49
N ARG A 33 -4.31 18.57 -13.76
CA ARG A 33 -3.28 17.81 -13.07
C ARG A 33 -3.26 18.13 -11.58
N ILE A 34 -3.16 17.08 -10.76
CA ILE A 34 -3.25 17.16 -9.31
C ILE A 34 -2.09 17.98 -8.73
N ASP A 35 -0.90 17.90 -9.35
CA ASP A 35 0.33 18.58 -8.97
C ASP A 35 0.17 20.10 -8.91
N LYS A 36 -0.51 20.69 -9.90
CA LYS A 36 -0.76 22.13 -9.93
C LYS A 36 -1.75 22.58 -8.87
N GLN A 37 -2.71 21.73 -8.50
CA GLN A 37 -3.69 22.06 -7.47
C GLN A 37 -3.09 21.98 -6.06
N VAL A 38 -2.13 21.08 -5.83
CA VAL A 38 -1.48 20.89 -4.53
C VAL A 38 -0.11 21.58 -4.42
N GLY A 39 0.33 22.33 -5.44
CA GLY A 39 1.61 23.04 -5.45
C GLY A 39 2.85 22.13 -5.55
N PHE A 40 2.67 20.91 -6.06
CA PHE A 40 3.74 19.94 -6.27
C PHE A 40 4.42 20.19 -7.62
N THR A 41 5.74 20.33 -7.63
CA THR A 41 6.52 20.52 -8.85
C THR A 41 7.40 19.29 -9.09
N SER A 42 6.95 18.40 -9.97
CA SER A 42 7.74 17.28 -10.47
C SER A 42 7.71 17.25 -12.00
N ALA A 43 8.74 16.66 -12.61
CA ALA A 43 8.74 16.32 -14.02
C ALA A 43 7.60 15.34 -14.36
N ASN A 44 7.30 14.38 -13.47
CA ASN A 44 6.32 13.29 -13.66
C ASN A 44 5.46 13.11 -12.39
N PRO A 45 4.58 14.08 -12.10
CA PRO A 45 3.83 14.12 -10.85
C PRO A 45 2.82 12.98 -10.66
N ASP A 46 2.08 12.59 -11.70
CA ASP A 46 1.07 11.54 -11.57
C ASP A 46 1.74 10.18 -11.26
N ASP A 47 2.91 9.94 -11.83
CA ASP A 47 3.77 8.78 -11.54
C ASP A 47 4.31 8.81 -10.11
N GLU A 48 4.76 9.97 -9.65
CA GLU A 48 5.22 10.17 -8.28
C GLU A 48 4.08 10.11 -7.25
N MET A 49 2.83 10.33 -7.65
CA MET A 49 1.65 10.14 -6.78
C MET A 49 1.30 8.66 -6.53
N LEU A 50 1.84 7.72 -7.32
CA LEU A 50 1.70 6.29 -7.04
C LEU A 50 2.44 5.89 -5.75
N LEU A 51 3.59 6.51 -5.48
CA LEU A 51 4.38 6.25 -4.27
C LEU A 51 3.61 6.53 -2.97
N PRO A 52 3.03 7.74 -2.75
CA PRO A 52 2.21 7.99 -1.58
C PRO A 52 0.96 7.11 -1.55
N ALA A 53 0.35 6.75 -2.69
CA ALA A 53 -0.79 5.84 -2.71
C ALA A 53 -0.44 4.43 -2.17
N VAL A 54 0.65 3.84 -2.67
CA VAL A 54 1.14 2.51 -2.22
C VAL A 54 1.66 2.57 -0.78
N PHE A 55 2.34 3.65 -0.40
CA PHE A 55 2.76 3.89 0.97
C PHE A 55 1.56 3.87 1.94
N ASN A 56 0.52 4.64 1.62
CA ASN A 56 -0.70 4.69 2.41
C ASN A 56 -1.34 3.30 2.51
N PHE A 57 -1.36 2.52 1.44
CA PHE A 57 -1.88 1.15 1.49
C PHE A 57 -1.08 0.24 2.43
N LYS A 58 0.25 0.16 2.25
CA LYS A 58 1.13 -0.70 3.07
C LYS A 58 1.05 -0.29 4.55
N HIS A 59 0.99 0.99 4.84
CA HIS A 59 0.88 1.47 6.21
C HIS A 59 -0.51 1.22 6.81
N GLY A 60 -1.58 1.32 6.01
CA GLY A 60 -2.91 0.89 6.43
C GLY A 60 -2.93 -0.59 6.83
N LEU A 61 -2.33 -1.47 6.01
CA LEU A 61 -2.18 -2.91 6.32
C LEU A 61 -1.40 -3.12 7.62
N GLU A 62 -0.28 -2.43 7.79
CA GLU A 62 0.56 -2.50 8.99
C GLU A 62 -0.26 -2.21 10.25
N LEU A 63 -1.01 -1.11 10.25
CA LEU A 63 -1.83 -0.70 11.39
C LEU A 63 -2.96 -1.70 11.66
N TYR A 64 -3.64 -2.20 10.63
CA TYR A 64 -4.68 -3.21 10.79
C TYR A 64 -4.14 -4.50 11.42
N LEU A 65 -3.02 -5.01 10.91
CA LEU A 65 -2.40 -6.24 11.42
C LEU A 65 -1.93 -6.05 12.86
N LYS A 66 -1.38 -4.88 13.22
CA LYS A 66 -1.02 -4.55 14.62
C LYS A 66 -2.24 -4.55 15.54
N VAL A 67 -3.33 -3.91 15.13
CA VAL A 67 -4.59 -3.89 15.90
C VAL A 67 -5.16 -5.30 16.04
N LEU A 68 -5.07 -6.12 15.00
CA LEU A 68 -5.53 -7.52 15.06
C LEU A 68 -4.70 -8.35 16.05
N VAL A 69 -3.37 -8.16 16.08
CA VAL A 69 -2.52 -8.78 17.12
C VAL A 69 -2.96 -8.34 18.52
N MET A 70 -3.24 -7.04 18.72
CA MET A 70 -3.73 -6.54 20.00
C MET A 70 -5.05 -7.19 20.39
N ALA A 71 -6.00 -7.26 19.46
CA ALA A 71 -7.33 -7.83 19.70
C ALA A 71 -7.23 -9.32 20.07
N ILE A 72 -6.50 -10.12 19.29
CA ILE A 72 -6.33 -11.57 19.54
C ILE A 72 -5.64 -11.84 20.88
N LYS A 73 -4.65 -11.01 21.25
CA LYS A 73 -3.90 -11.16 22.51
C LYS A 73 -4.53 -10.41 23.70
N ASN A 74 -5.63 -9.69 23.49
CA ASN A 74 -6.25 -8.80 24.47
C ASN A 74 -5.25 -7.79 25.09
N LEU A 75 -4.44 -7.14 24.25
CA LEU A 75 -3.46 -6.14 24.67
C LEU A 75 -4.07 -4.74 24.65
N PRO A 76 -3.87 -3.93 25.70
CA PRO A 76 -4.35 -2.55 25.74
C PRO A 76 -3.60 -1.64 24.76
N THR A 77 -2.31 -1.90 24.51
CA THR A 77 -1.49 -1.13 23.57
C THR A 77 -0.53 -2.03 22.79
N TYR A 78 -0.14 -1.60 21.59
CA TYR A 78 0.92 -2.29 20.83
C TYR A 78 2.33 -1.99 21.38
N LYS A 79 2.48 -1.07 22.34
CA LYS A 79 3.81 -0.73 22.92
C LYS A 79 4.41 -1.90 23.70
N ASP A 80 3.55 -2.83 24.12
CA ASP A 80 3.92 -4.06 24.82
C ASP A 80 4.44 -5.14 23.85
N GLU A 81 4.55 -4.82 22.56
CA GLU A 81 5.14 -5.66 21.52
C GLU A 81 6.39 -5.01 20.93
N PRO A 82 7.41 -5.81 20.53
CA PRO A 82 8.55 -5.30 19.80
C PRO A 82 8.09 -4.54 18.54
N PRO A 83 8.67 -3.36 18.25
CA PRO A 83 8.38 -2.64 17.02
C PRO A 83 8.60 -3.55 15.81
N CYS A 84 7.55 -3.74 15.02
CA CYS A 84 7.58 -4.53 13.80
C CYS A 84 6.85 -3.75 12.71
N HIS A 85 7.55 -3.45 11.63
CA HIS A 85 6.98 -2.81 10.43
C HIS A 85 6.81 -3.81 9.29
N ASP A 86 7.41 -5.00 9.43
CA ASP A 86 7.36 -6.06 8.44
C ASP A 86 5.98 -6.75 8.44
N LEU A 87 5.22 -6.50 7.37
CA LEU A 87 3.90 -7.06 7.13
C LEU A 87 3.89 -8.60 7.14
N LYS A 88 4.92 -9.26 6.58
CA LYS A 88 4.98 -10.74 6.58
C LYS A 88 5.23 -11.29 7.96
N SER A 89 6.08 -10.63 8.74
CA SER A 89 6.29 -10.99 10.14
C SER A 89 5.01 -10.84 10.96
N LEU A 90 4.23 -9.77 10.73
CA LEU A 90 2.92 -9.58 11.36
C LEU A 90 1.91 -10.67 10.95
N ILE A 91 1.82 -11.00 9.66
CA ILE A 91 0.95 -12.07 9.17
C ILE A 91 1.32 -13.42 9.79
N LYS A 92 2.60 -13.79 9.78
CA LYS A 92 3.08 -15.05 10.38
C LYS A 92 2.73 -15.11 11.86
N LYS A 93 2.85 -13.98 12.58
CA LYS A 93 2.47 -13.89 13.98
C LYS A 93 0.98 -14.12 14.18
N ILE A 94 0.13 -13.44 13.42
CA ILE A 94 -1.34 -13.62 13.49
C ILE A 94 -1.71 -15.07 13.16
N ARG A 95 -1.11 -15.65 12.12
CA ARG A 95 -1.32 -17.04 11.72
C ARG A 95 -1.09 -18.03 12.87
N ASN A 96 -0.04 -17.81 13.67
CA ASN A 96 0.25 -18.65 14.83
C ASN A 96 -0.72 -18.45 16.01
N LEU A 97 -1.41 -17.31 16.06
CA LEU A 97 -2.37 -16.98 17.11
C LEU A 97 -3.80 -17.40 16.74
N LEU A 98 -4.12 -17.50 15.45
CA LEU A 98 -5.45 -17.88 14.96
C LEU A 98 -5.76 -19.36 15.24
N LYS A 99 -7.01 -19.61 15.61
CA LYS A 99 -7.58 -20.96 15.78
C LYS A 99 -8.75 -21.24 14.85
N ASP A 100 -9.36 -20.19 14.30
CA ASP A 100 -10.57 -20.26 13.47
C ASP A 100 -10.22 -20.40 11.97
N LYS A 101 -10.78 -21.42 11.31
CA LYS A 101 -10.55 -21.72 9.89
C LYS A 101 -10.99 -20.57 8.96
N GLU A 102 -12.12 -19.94 9.23
CA GLU A 102 -12.61 -18.82 8.43
C GLU A 102 -11.64 -17.63 8.50
N MET A 103 -11.05 -17.41 9.68
CA MET A 103 -10.04 -16.36 9.87
C MET A 103 -8.72 -16.68 9.17
N PHE A 104 -8.34 -17.96 9.07
CA PHE A 104 -7.20 -18.36 8.24
C PHE A 104 -7.42 -18.06 6.76
N GLU A 105 -8.63 -18.30 6.23
CA GLU A 105 -8.96 -17.98 4.84
C GLU A 105 -8.92 -16.47 4.58
N SER A 106 -9.49 -15.67 5.49
CA SER A 106 -9.38 -14.20 5.42
C SER A 106 -7.92 -13.73 5.49
N LEU A 107 -7.10 -14.31 6.37
CA LEU A 107 -5.67 -13.97 6.47
C LEU A 107 -4.89 -14.37 5.20
N ASN A 108 -5.19 -15.52 4.60
CA ASN A 108 -4.58 -15.95 3.34
C ASN A 108 -4.87 -14.95 2.19
N ALA A 109 -6.10 -14.44 2.13
CA ALA A 109 -6.47 -13.43 1.14
C ALA A 109 -5.66 -12.13 1.34
N VAL A 110 -5.47 -11.70 2.59
CA VAL A 110 -4.64 -10.53 2.93
C VAL A 110 -3.17 -10.79 2.62
N GLU A 111 -2.64 -11.98 2.91
CA GLU A 111 -1.24 -12.33 2.62
C GLU A 111 -0.95 -12.32 1.13
N SER A 112 -1.85 -12.85 0.31
CA SER A 112 -1.73 -12.80 -1.15
C SER A 112 -1.64 -11.36 -1.65
N ILE A 113 -2.40 -10.45 -1.05
CA ILE A 113 -2.30 -9.01 -1.34
C ILE A 113 -0.95 -8.48 -0.88
N VAL A 114 -0.55 -8.69 0.39
CA VAL A 114 0.75 -8.24 0.90
C VAL A 114 1.90 -8.68 0.02
N ASP A 115 1.92 -9.93 -0.44
CA ASP A 115 2.93 -10.47 -1.34
C ASP A 115 3.12 -9.66 -2.62
N LYS A 116 2.03 -9.10 -3.17
CA LYS A 116 2.09 -8.24 -4.36
C LYS A 116 2.83 -6.94 -4.11
N TYR A 117 2.74 -6.37 -2.89
CA TYR A 117 3.28 -5.04 -2.54
C TYR A 117 4.55 -5.11 -1.68
N TYR A 118 4.95 -6.29 -1.22
CA TYR A 118 5.99 -6.46 -0.19
C TYR A 118 7.40 -6.06 -0.62
N TYR A 119 7.71 -6.14 -1.92
CA TYR A 119 9.05 -5.91 -2.45
C TYR A 119 9.23 -4.53 -3.10
N GLY A 120 8.28 -3.60 -2.94
CA GLY A 120 8.32 -2.31 -3.67
C GLY A 120 8.08 -2.47 -5.18
N SER A 121 7.48 -3.60 -5.58
CA SER A 121 7.28 -4.10 -6.94
C SER A 121 6.63 -3.12 -7.92
N TYR A 122 5.92 -2.11 -7.43
CA TYR A 122 5.22 -1.11 -8.25
C TYR A 122 6.04 0.13 -8.58
N ALA A 123 7.16 0.36 -7.88
CA ALA A 123 8.06 1.47 -8.21
C ALA A 123 9.33 1.00 -8.95
N PHE A 124 9.62 -0.30 -8.93
CA PHE A 124 10.89 -0.87 -9.38
C PHE A 124 10.65 -2.17 -10.15
N VAL A 125 10.47 -2.10 -11.47
CA VAL A 125 10.63 -3.29 -12.32
C VAL A 125 12.07 -3.22 -12.81
N ASP A 126 12.97 -4.02 -12.25
CA ASP A 126 13.19 -5.35 -12.78
C ASP A 126 13.40 -6.36 -11.63
N LYS A 127 12.44 -7.29 -11.53
CA LYS A 127 12.38 -8.43 -10.61
C LYS A 127 12.12 -8.09 -9.14
N SER A 128 11.16 -8.84 -8.61
CA SER A 128 11.06 -9.28 -7.22
C SER A 128 12.43 -9.67 -6.66
N ASP A 129 13.23 -8.70 -6.21
CA ASP A 129 14.47 -9.03 -5.51
C ASP A 129 14.10 -9.55 -4.13
N LYS A 130 13.83 -10.86 -4.09
CA LYS A 130 13.49 -11.57 -2.86
C LYS A 130 14.60 -11.42 -1.81
N ASN A 131 15.81 -11.03 -2.21
CA ASN A 131 16.93 -10.84 -1.31
C ASN A 131 16.88 -9.49 -0.57
N HIS A 132 16.16 -8.49 -1.08
CA HIS A 132 16.10 -7.15 -0.49
C HIS A 132 14.64 -6.68 -0.27
N PRO A 133 13.88 -7.33 0.62
CA PRO A 133 12.51 -6.92 0.94
C PRO A 133 12.45 -5.54 1.59
N ASP A 134 11.46 -4.73 1.22
CA ASP A 134 11.25 -3.42 1.83
C ASP A 134 10.41 -3.50 3.11
N LYS A 135 10.99 -4.16 4.12
CA LYS A 135 10.37 -4.48 5.42
C LYS A 135 9.87 -3.26 6.19
N SER A 136 10.41 -2.08 5.91
CA SER A 136 10.16 -0.84 6.66
C SER A 136 9.38 0.21 5.85
N ASN A 137 8.92 -0.13 4.64
CA ASN A 137 8.33 0.81 3.68
C ASN A 137 9.26 2.00 3.38
N GLU A 138 10.58 1.78 3.41
CA GLU A 138 11.55 2.85 3.27
C GLU A 138 11.65 3.34 1.84
N ALA A 139 11.43 2.44 0.87
CA ALA A 139 11.44 2.82 -0.52
C ALA A 139 10.33 3.83 -0.82
N GLU A 140 9.11 3.58 -0.34
CA GLU A 140 8.01 4.53 -0.59
C GLU A 140 8.04 5.76 0.33
N ARG A 141 8.75 5.71 1.48
CA ARG A 141 8.90 6.86 2.40
C ARG A 141 9.99 7.85 2.00
N TYR A 142 11.14 7.33 1.56
CA TYR A 142 12.35 8.13 1.27
C TYR A 142 12.91 7.74 -0.07
N PRO A 143 12.19 8.05 -1.15
CA PRO A 143 12.60 7.61 -2.46
C PRO A 143 14.01 8.10 -2.82
N GLU A 144 14.34 9.34 -2.50
CA GLU A 144 15.65 9.93 -2.74
C GLU A 144 16.82 9.24 -2.01
N ARG A 145 16.57 8.48 -0.94
CA ARG A 145 17.62 7.87 -0.10
C ARG A 145 18.03 6.45 -0.51
N LYS A 146 17.18 5.71 -1.24
CA LYS A 146 17.49 4.36 -1.74
C LYS A 146 17.82 4.40 -3.22
N ASN A 147 19.10 4.58 -3.54
CA ASN A 147 19.70 4.42 -4.88
C ASN A 147 19.10 5.32 -5.98
N THR A 148 19.91 6.24 -6.51
CA THR A 148 19.60 6.99 -7.75
C THR A 148 19.27 6.10 -8.95
N SER A 149 19.62 4.81 -8.90
CA SER A 149 19.31 3.78 -9.90
C SER A 149 18.01 2.99 -9.64
N CYS A 150 17.44 3.04 -8.43
CA CYS A 150 16.17 2.38 -8.13
C CYS A 150 15.00 3.21 -8.69
N TYR A 151 15.06 4.55 -8.61
CA TYR A 151 14.03 5.43 -9.17
C TYR A 151 14.26 5.67 -10.65
N GLN A 152 14.11 4.63 -11.46
CA GLN A 152 13.84 4.86 -12.87
C GLN A 152 12.37 5.24 -12.99
N ILE A 153 12.07 6.55 -12.89
CA ILE A 153 10.73 7.12 -13.09
C ILE A 153 10.13 6.65 -14.43
N LYS A 154 10.96 6.34 -15.43
CA LYS A 154 10.58 5.70 -16.70
C LYS A 154 9.78 4.40 -16.54
N ASN A 155 10.01 3.66 -15.46
CA ASN A 155 9.23 2.48 -15.13
C ASN A 155 7.83 2.89 -14.63
N LEU A 156 7.72 3.95 -13.83
CA LEU A 156 6.42 4.49 -13.41
C LEU A 156 5.58 4.95 -14.62
N GLU A 157 6.20 5.65 -15.59
CA GLU A 157 5.55 6.04 -16.86
C GLU A 157 4.94 4.84 -17.61
N THR A 158 5.52 3.64 -17.45
CA THR A 158 5.05 2.39 -18.07
C THR A 158 4.03 1.65 -17.19
N ILE A 159 4.06 1.90 -15.87
CA ILE A 159 3.32 1.17 -14.83
C ILE A 159 1.94 1.80 -14.57
N VAL A 160 1.77 3.12 -14.76
CA VAL A 160 0.47 3.79 -14.55
C VAL A 160 -0.50 3.50 -15.70
N SER A 161 -0.97 2.25 -15.75
CA SER A 161 -2.14 1.87 -16.53
C SER A 161 -3.39 2.04 -15.67
N HIS A 162 -4.52 2.36 -16.31
CA HIS A 162 -5.82 2.42 -15.63
C HIS A 162 -6.13 1.09 -14.90
N ASP A 163 -5.65 -0.04 -15.40
CA ASP A 163 -5.86 -1.36 -14.81
C ASP A 163 -5.07 -1.55 -13.52
N LEU A 164 -3.86 -1.00 -13.43
CA LEU A 164 -3.10 -1.02 -12.18
C LEU A 164 -3.81 -0.23 -11.09
N LEU A 165 -4.20 1.02 -11.36
CA LEU A 165 -4.87 1.87 -10.38
C LEU A 165 -6.17 1.22 -9.87
N LYS A 166 -6.96 0.63 -10.78
CA LYS A 166 -8.14 -0.17 -10.43
C LYS A 166 -7.80 -1.39 -9.57
N THR A 167 -6.70 -2.07 -9.87
CA THR A 167 -6.22 -3.23 -9.09
C THR A 167 -5.85 -2.82 -7.68
N ILE A 168 -5.14 -1.70 -7.50
CA ILE A 168 -4.77 -1.17 -6.18
C ILE A 168 -6.02 -0.83 -5.37
N ILE A 169 -7.00 -0.14 -5.97
CA ILE A 169 -8.28 0.17 -5.32
C ILE A 169 -8.99 -1.11 -4.88
N GLN A 170 -9.05 -2.11 -5.76
CA GLN A 170 -9.73 -3.37 -5.48
C GLN A 170 -9.02 -4.17 -4.37
N ASP A 171 -7.70 -4.27 -4.42
CA ASP A 171 -6.89 -4.92 -3.40
C ASP A 171 -7.04 -4.20 -2.05
N CYS A 172 -7.03 -2.87 -2.05
CA CYS A 172 -7.23 -2.06 -0.84
C CYS A 172 -8.60 -2.33 -0.20
N ARG A 173 -9.69 -2.26 -0.99
CA ARG A 173 -11.05 -2.56 -0.52
C ARG A 173 -11.18 -4.00 -0.02
N SER A 174 -10.60 -4.95 -0.74
CA SER A 174 -10.60 -6.37 -0.37
C SER A 174 -9.89 -6.60 0.96
N ALA A 175 -8.66 -6.12 1.11
CA ALA A 175 -7.89 -6.27 2.34
C ALA A 175 -8.57 -5.59 3.53
N GLN A 176 -9.08 -4.36 3.35
CA GLN A 176 -9.84 -3.65 4.39
C GLN A 176 -11.08 -4.45 4.82
N GLY A 177 -11.84 -5.00 3.87
CA GLY A 177 -13.01 -5.83 4.15
C GLY A 177 -12.66 -7.08 4.96
N GLN A 178 -11.61 -7.81 4.56
CA GLN A 178 -11.15 -9.00 5.27
C GLN A 178 -10.66 -8.66 6.69
N LEU A 179 -9.83 -7.62 6.84
CA LEU A 179 -9.26 -7.23 8.13
C LEU A 179 -10.32 -6.70 9.10
N ARG A 180 -11.32 -5.94 8.62
CA ARG A 180 -12.47 -5.52 9.43
C ARG A 180 -13.31 -6.71 9.89
N LYS A 181 -13.58 -7.66 8.98
CA LYS A 181 -14.30 -8.90 9.33
C LYS A 181 -13.58 -9.67 10.44
N MET A 182 -12.26 -9.77 10.36
CA MET A 182 -11.45 -10.41 11.40
C MET A 182 -11.52 -9.65 12.73
N LEU A 183 -11.42 -8.31 12.71
CA LEU A 183 -11.50 -7.50 13.93
C LEU A 183 -12.86 -7.57 14.60
N MET A 184 -13.98 -7.64 13.86
CA MET A 184 -15.32 -7.75 14.48
C MET A 184 -15.54 -9.07 15.24
N ARG A 185 -14.64 -10.05 15.09
CA ARG A 185 -14.69 -11.33 15.81
C ARG A 185 -13.93 -11.32 17.15
N TYR A 186 -13.11 -10.31 17.42
CA TYR A 186 -12.25 -10.20 18.60
C TYR A 186 -12.51 -8.88 19.35
#